data_AF-A0A0Q1H9K8-F1
#
_entry.id   AF-A0A0Q1H9K8-F1
#
_cell.length_a   1.000
_cell.length_b   1.000
_cell.length_c   1.000
_cell.angle_alpha   90.00
_cell.angle_beta   90.00
_cell.angle_gamma   90.00
#
_symmetry.space_group_name_H-M   'P 1'
#
loop_
_entity.id
_entity.type
_entity.pdbx_description
1 polymer ?
#
loop_
_entity_poly.entity_id
_entity_poly.type
_entity_poly.pdbx_seq_one_letter_code
_entity_poly.pdbx_strand_id
1 'polypeptide(L)'
;MKNRLIILAVVLLAITTTAQAQAPENEEEAKKMMDSIMNKMPPSMRKMMEQAMQDEEKRKSEKKQAKKNQLTKNKAAQKQNENEFYWRNKIASDLQGKFENWSYGQVEIRTSYQDLDNKKNEIKIGSVSANGQVRINLPKINTLTVKPMSAAQHGSERLVGNPYLELDYSNKNTSYFSTRHNMNVYSGEENIGFIDIGNSIKPVVNLNSPCCLHKAGNGYTAYWVHTGQINSISGVNITKDRAGNEGEIVCDLNFKPGWNLIMERVDGTKEKSSESWKNQYYTATTTLPADAKYYFHLNQ
;
A
#
# COMPACT_ATOMS: atom_id res chain seq x y z
N MET A 1 -0.42 40.79 56.20
CA MET A 1 0.25 40.27 54.99
C MET A 1 -0.11 38.82 54.66
N LYS A 2 -0.16 37.89 55.63
CA LYS A 2 -0.54 36.47 55.38
C LYS A 2 -1.93 36.26 54.76
N ASN A 3 -2.95 37.01 55.18
CA ASN A 3 -4.32 36.84 54.64
C ASN A 3 -4.51 37.32 53.19
N ARG A 4 -3.61 38.15 52.63
CA ARG A 4 -3.70 38.63 51.24
C ARG A 4 -3.11 37.62 50.23
N LEU A 5 -2.14 36.80 50.65
CA LEU A 5 -1.55 35.75 49.83
C LEU A 5 -2.46 34.53 49.67
N ILE A 6 -3.29 34.25 50.69
CA ILE A 6 -4.24 33.13 50.67
C ILE A 6 -5.40 33.43 49.69
N ILE A 7 -5.89 34.67 49.64
CA ILE A 7 -6.96 35.07 48.72
C ILE A 7 -6.49 34.98 47.26
N LEU A 8 -5.24 35.33 46.97
CA LEU A 8 -4.68 35.22 45.61
C LEU A 8 -4.56 33.76 45.16
N ALA A 9 -4.18 32.85 46.07
CA ALA A 9 -4.07 31.43 45.79
C ALA A 9 -5.43 30.74 45.56
N VAL A 10 -6.48 31.18 46.26
CA VAL A 10 -7.85 30.63 46.08
C VAL A 10 -8.47 31.08 44.76
N VAL A 11 -8.21 32.32 44.30
CA VAL A 11 -8.67 32.81 42.99
C VAL A 11 -7.96 32.09 41.84
N LEU A 12 -6.67 31.78 41.98
CA LEU A 12 -5.89 31.03 40.98
C LEU A 12 -6.33 29.55 40.87
N LEU A 13 -6.76 28.92 41.96
CA LEU A 13 -7.25 27.53 41.94
C LEU A 13 -8.62 27.40 41.27
N ALA A 14 -9.53 28.36 41.45
CA ALA A 14 -10.88 28.31 40.89
C ALA A 14 -10.92 28.38 39.34
N ILE A 15 -9.88 28.90 38.69
CA ILE A 15 -9.80 29.03 37.23
C ILE A 15 -9.32 27.73 36.55
N THR A 16 -8.78 26.77 37.31
CA THR A 16 -8.15 25.56 36.71
C THR A 16 -9.09 24.36 36.57
N THR A 17 -10.31 24.38 37.12
CA THR A 17 -11.19 23.20 37.17
C THR A 17 -12.42 23.22 36.27
N THR A 18 -12.62 24.21 35.39
CA THR A 18 -13.78 24.22 34.45
C THR A 18 -13.44 24.22 32.96
N ALA A 19 -12.16 24.15 32.59
CA ALA A 19 -11.76 24.09 31.17
C ALA A 19 -11.83 22.66 30.57
N GLN A 20 -12.99 22.02 30.65
CA GLN A 20 -13.36 20.92 29.76
C GLN A 20 -14.58 21.36 28.94
N ALA A 21 -14.31 21.71 27.68
CA ALA A 21 -15.26 21.97 26.58
C ALA A 21 -16.51 22.78 26.96
N GLN A 22 -16.37 24.11 27.04
CA GLN A 22 -17.50 25.01 27.24
C GLN A 22 -17.75 25.85 25.97
N ALA A 23 -19.03 26.03 25.63
CA ALA A 23 -19.53 26.77 24.47
C ALA A 23 -18.95 28.20 24.37
N PRO A 24 -18.91 28.82 23.17
CA PRO A 24 -18.31 30.14 22.95
C PRO A 24 -18.85 31.26 23.86
N GLU A 25 -20.07 31.14 24.37
CA GLU A 25 -20.64 32.08 25.36
C GLU A 25 -19.86 32.11 26.69
N ASN A 26 -19.29 30.98 27.12
CA ASN A 26 -18.55 30.89 28.39
C ASN A 26 -17.13 31.47 28.32
N GLU A 27 -16.52 31.52 27.13
CA GLU A 27 -15.20 32.16 26.94
C GLU A 27 -15.30 33.69 27.05
N GLU A 28 -16.39 34.28 26.56
CA GLU A 28 -16.57 35.74 26.58
C GLU A 28 -16.91 36.26 27.98
N GLU A 29 -17.72 35.52 28.75
CA GLU A 29 -17.97 35.84 30.17
C GLU A 29 -16.72 35.67 31.03
N ALA A 30 -15.94 34.60 30.81
CA ALA A 30 -14.67 34.41 31.50
C ALA A 30 -13.68 35.54 31.20
N LYS A 31 -13.64 36.02 29.94
CA LYS A 31 -12.80 37.15 29.53
C LYS A 31 -13.24 38.45 30.20
N LYS A 32 -14.54 38.76 30.22
CA LYS A 32 -15.10 39.94 30.91
C LYS A 32 -14.83 39.92 32.42
N MET A 33 -14.94 38.74 33.05
CA MET A 33 -14.65 38.57 34.47
C MET A 33 -13.15 38.79 34.76
N MET A 34 -12.28 38.27 33.89
CA MET A 34 -10.84 38.45 34.01
C MET A 34 -10.42 39.91 33.80
N ASP A 35 -11.01 40.62 32.84
CA ASP A 35 -10.77 42.05 32.59
C ASP A 35 -11.22 42.92 33.77
N SER A 36 -12.37 42.59 34.38
CA SER A 36 -12.87 43.27 35.59
C SER A 36 -11.94 43.09 36.80
N ILE A 37 -11.38 41.89 36.95
CA ILE A 37 -10.42 41.56 38.01
C ILE A 37 -9.09 42.30 37.78
N MET A 38 -8.56 42.30 36.55
CA MET A 38 -7.32 42.99 36.19
C MET A 38 -7.40 44.52 36.35
N ASN A 39 -8.58 45.11 36.09
CA ASN A 39 -8.83 46.55 36.28
C ASN A 39 -8.82 46.99 37.74
N LYS A 40 -9.07 46.08 38.69
CA LYS A 40 -9.10 46.39 40.13
C LYS A 40 -7.77 46.12 40.84
N MET A 41 -6.76 45.63 40.13
CA MET A 41 -5.44 45.33 40.72
C MET A 41 -4.51 46.55 40.71
N PRO A 42 -3.60 46.67 41.71
CA PRO A 42 -2.52 47.64 41.67
C PRO A 42 -1.65 47.48 40.40
N PRO A 43 -1.11 48.57 39.83
CA PRO A 43 -0.34 48.53 38.57
C PRO A 43 0.83 47.52 38.57
N SER A 44 1.50 47.35 39.72
CA SER A 44 2.61 46.41 39.89
C SER A 44 2.15 44.95 39.80
N MET A 45 0.97 44.62 40.33
CA MET A 45 0.40 43.27 40.30
C MET A 45 -0.18 42.93 38.94
N ARG A 46 -0.77 43.92 38.25
CA ARG A 46 -1.27 43.79 36.89
C ARG A 46 -0.17 43.42 35.90
N LYS A 47 0.95 44.14 35.95
CA LYS A 47 2.14 43.88 35.11
C LYS A 47 2.71 42.48 35.35
N MET A 48 2.74 42.03 36.61
CA MET A 48 3.19 40.69 36.97
C MET A 48 2.26 39.60 36.42
N MET A 49 0.95 39.83 36.45
CA MET A 49 -0.05 38.89 35.95
C MET A 49 -0.09 38.82 34.42
N GLU A 50 0.03 39.94 33.72
CA GLU A 50 0.19 39.99 32.26
C GLU A 50 1.43 39.21 31.81
N GLN A 51 2.56 39.40 32.50
CA GLN A 51 3.79 38.67 32.21
C GLN A 51 3.64 37.17 32.46
N ALA A 52 3.02 36.77 33.58
CA ALA A 52 2.76 35.36 33.88
C ALA A 52 1.83 34.69 32.85
N MET A 53 0.81 35.40 32.36
CA MET A 53 -0.08 34.91 31.31
C MET A 53 0.65 34.73 29.97
N GLN A 54 1.47 35.71 29.57
CA GLN A 54 2.28 35.62 28.35
C GLN A 54 3.28 34.46 28.42
N ASP A 55 3.94 34.28 29.58
CA ASP A 55 4.86 33.16 29.81
C ASP A 55 4.13 31.81 29.76
N GLU A 56 2.89 31.74 30.30
CA GLU A 56 2.10 30.52 30.26
C GLU A 56 1.57 30.19 28.85
N GLU A 57 1.14 31.19 28.08
CA GLU A 57 0.76 31.03 26.67
C GLU A 57 1.94 30.57 25.82
N LYS A 58 3.11 31.19 26.02
CA LYS A 58 4.36 30.78 25.36
C LYS A 58 4.73 29.34 25.72
N ARG A 59 4.62 28.96 27.00
CA ARG A 59 4.88 27.58 27.44
C ARG A 59 3.88 26.58 26.84
N LYS A 60 2.60 26.97 26.69
CA LYS A 60 1.57 26.13 26.05
C LYS A 60 1.80 25.98 24.55
N SER A 61 2.19 27.04 23.85
CA SER A 61 2.49 27.00 22.41
C SER A 61 3.75 26.18 22.12
N GLU A 62 4.82 26.36 22.91
CA GLU A 62 6.06 25.57 22.82
C GLU A 62 5.80 24.08 23.08
N LYS A 63 5.01 23.72 24.09
CA LYS A 63 4.60 22.33 24.34
C LYS A 63 3.78 21.73 23.20
N LYS A 64 2.85 22.48 22.61
CA LYS A 64 2.08 22.04 21.43
C LYS A 64 2.99 21.83 20.22
N GLN A 65 3.95 22.73 19.98
CA GLN A 65 4.89 22.65 18.86
C GLN A 65 5.90 21.51 19.04
N ALA A 66 6.41 21.29 20.25
CA ALA A 66 7.27 20.14 20.58
C ALA A 66 6.54 18.81 20.38
N LYS A 67 5.28 18.70 20.83
CA LYS A 67 4.45 17.50 20.63
C LYS A 67 4.17 17.25 19.14
N LYS A 68 3.91 18.30 18.34
CA LYS A 68 3.75 18.22 16.88
C LYS A 68 5.04 17.79 16.16
N ASN A 69 6.19 18.31 16.59
CA ASN A 69 7.50 17.94 16.04
C ASN A 69 7.87 16.49 16.39
N GLN A 70 7.57 16.02 17.60
CA GLN A 70 7.79 14.64 18.03
C GLN A 70 6.87 13.66 17.28
N LEU A 71 5.59 14.01 17.08
CA LEU A 71 4.67 13.22 16.23
C LEU A 71 5.17 13.12 14.79
N THR A 72 5.70 14.21 14.23
CA THR A 72 6.26 14.24 12.88
C THR A 72 7.52 13.36 12.77
N LYS A 73 8.41 13.43 13.77
CA LYS A 73 9.60 12.57 13.84
C LYS A 73 9.26 11.09 13.98
N ASN A 74 8.29 10.75 14.84
CA ASN A 74 7.84 9.36 15.02
C ASN A 74 7.21 8.80 13.74
N LYS A 75 6.40 9.60 13.03
CA LYS A 75 5.84 9.21 11.72
C LYS A 75 6.93 9.02 10.66
N ALA A 76 7.96 9.86 10.65
CA ALA A 76 9.09 9.74 9.72
C ALA A 76 9.92 8.47 9.99
N ALA A 77 10.23 8.18 11.27
CA ALA A 77 10.95 6.98 11.68
C ALA A 77 10.15 5.70 11.40
N GLN A 78 8.83 5.72 11.63
CA GLN A 78 7.94 4.61 11.31
C GLN A 78 7.91 4.34 9.79
N LYS A 79 7.79 5.38 8.96
CA LYS A 79 7.82 5.26 7.50
C LYS A 79 9.17 4.79 6.95
N GLN A 80 10.28 5.11 7.62
CA GLN A 80 11.60 4.62 7.26
C GLN A 80 11.76 3.13 7.60
N ASN A 81 11.32 2.71 8.80
CA ASN A 81 11.35 1.31 9.22
C ASN A 81 10.44 0.43 8.34
N GLU A 82 9.25 0.91 7.99
CA GLU A 82 8.34 0.20 7.07
C GLU A 82 8.97 0.05 5.68
N ASN A 83 9.61 1.11 5.14
CA ASN A 83 10.34 0.99 3.89
C ASN A 83 11.45 -0.06 4.00
N GLU A 84 12.40 0.08 4.94
CA GLU A 84 13.53 -0.84 5.10
C GLU A 84 13.11 -2.30 5.29
N PHE A 85 12.01 -2.55 6.01
CA PHE A 85 11.42 -3.88 6.19
C PHE A 85 11.03 -4.54 4.84
N TYR A 86 10.38 -3.79 3.94
CA TYR A 86 10.05 -4.30 2.59
C TYR A 86 11.29 -4.57 1.72
N TRP A 87 12.43 -3.97 2.01
CA TRP A 87 13.66 -4.09 1.21
C TRP A 87 14.59 -5.23 1.65
N ARG A 88 14.63 -5.58 2.94
CA ARG A 88 15.58 -6.59 3.47
C ARG A 88 15.21 -8.04 3.17
N ASN A 89 13.92 -8.33 2.94
CA ASN A 89 13.43 -9.70 2.82
C ASN A 89 13.25 -10.17 1.36
N LYS A 90 13.82 -9.44 0.39
CA LYS A 90 13.70 -9.78 -1.04
C LYS A 90 15.00 -10.37 -1.58
N ILE A 91 14.90 -11.55 -2.15
CA ILE A 91 16.00 -12.18 -2.90
C ILE A 91 15.60 -12.10 -4.37
N ALA A 92 16.36 -11.36 -5.18
CA ALA A 92 16.17 -11.31 -6.62
C ALA A 92 17.03 -12.38 -7.30
N SER A 93 16.49 -13.04 -8.32
CA SER A 93 17.27 -13.94 -9.15
C SER A 93 18.12 -13.16 -10.15
N ASP A 94 19.11 -13.82 -10.73
CA ASP A 94 19.70 -13.41 -12.00
C ASP A 94 18.70 -13.59 -13.17
N LEU A 95 19.15 -13.26 -14.38
CA LEU A 95 18.37 -13.41 -15.63
C LEU A 95 18.16 -14.87 -16.05
N GLN A 96 18.90 -15.82 -15.46
CA GLN A 96 18.70 -17.25 -15.68
C GLN A 96 17.71 -17.84 -14.66
N GLY A 97 17.21 -17.03 -13.72
CA GLY A 97 16.30 -17.45 -12.68
C GLY A 97 16.98 -18.14 -11.49
N LYS A 98 18.26 -17.88 -11.25
CA LYS A 98 18.99 -18.42 -10.10
C LYS A 98 19.14 -17.37 -8.99
N PHE A 99 18.79 -17.76 -7.76
CA PHE A 99 19.05 -16.97 -6.55
C PHE A 99 20.46 -17.26 -6.02
N GLU A 100 21.30 -16.23 -5.86
CA GLU A 100 22.71 -16.39 -5.46
C GLU A 100 22.88 -16.89 -4.01
N ASN A 101 22.05 -16.40 -3.08
CA ASN A 101 22.13 -16.71 -1.65
C ASN A 101 20.97 -17.60 -1.16
N TRP A 102 20.58 -18.58 -1.97
CA TRP A 102 19.47 -19.47 -1.64
C TRP A 102 19.85 -20.49 -0.56
N SER A 103 19.14 -20.47 0.57
CA SER A 103 19.43 -21.31 1.74
C SER A 103 18.26 -22.19 2.19
N TYR A 104 17.13 -22.18 1.48
CA TYR A 104 15.90 -22.87 1.88
C TYR A 104 15.78 -24.30 1.33
N GLY A 105 16.87 -24.87 0.78
CA GLY A 105 16.84 -26.21 0.19
C GLY A 105 15.93 -26.29 -1.05
N GLN A 106 15.40 -27.47 -1.35
CA GLN A 106 14.45 -27.62 -2.46
C GLN A 106 13.03 -27.30 -1.99
N VAL A 107 12.33 -26.45 -2.74
CA VAL A 107 10.97 -26.00 -2.42
C VAL A 107 10.05 -26.08 -3.65
N GLU A 108 8.75 -26.10 -3.39
CA GLU A 108 7.71 -26.15 -4.42
C GLU A 108 7.08 -24.78 -4.62
N ILE A 109 6.73 -24.46 -5.86
CA ILE A 109 5.93 -23.27 -6.16
C ILE A 109 4.50 -23.74 -6.42
N ARG A 110 3.56 -23.26 -5.61
CA ARG A 110 2.15 -23.66 -5.65
C ARG A 110 1.25 -22.43 -5.79
N THR A 111 0.10 -22.61 -6.39
CA THR A 111 -0.95 -21.59 -6.48
C THR A 111 -2.31 -22.25 -6.25
N SER A 112 -3.31 -21.44 -5.91
CA SER A 112 -4.64 -21.95 -5.63
C SER A 112 -5.69 -21.28 -6.49
N TYR A 113 -6.69 -22.06 -6.91
CA TYR A 113 -7.87 -21.57 -7.61
C TYR A 113 -9.14 -22.10 -6.95
N GLN A 114 -10.27 -21.46 -7.24
CA GLN A 114 -11.58 -21.95 -6.83
C GLN A 114 -12.26 -22.64 -8.00
N ASP A 115 -12.81 -23.82 -7.77
CA ASP A 115 -13.67 -24.49 -8.74
C ASP A 115 -15.11 -23.95 -8.72
N LEU A 116 -15.96 -24.52 -9.57
CA LEU A 116 -17.38 -24.15 -9.68
C LEU A 116 -18.15 -24.27 -8.35
N ASP A 117 -17.74 -25.18 -7.46
CA ASP A 117 -18.36 -25.40 -6.14
C ASP A 117 -17.78 -24.50 -5.06
N ASN A 118 -16.91 -23.54 -5.42
CA ASN A 118 -16.13 -22.69 -4.53
C ASN A 118 -15.10 -23.44 -3.68
N LYS A 119 -14.80 -24.70 -3.98
CA LYS A 119 -13.76 -25.44 -3.29
C LYS A 119 -12.39 -24.92 -3.76
N LYS A 120 -11.52 -24.67 -2.79
CA LYS A 120 -10.16 -24.24 -3.03
C LYS A 120 -9.33 -25.46 -3.44
N ASN A 121 -8.76 -25.40 -4.63
CA ASN A 121 -7.83 -26.38 -5.16
C ASN A 121 -6.43 -25.76 -5.20
N GLU A 122 -5.41 -26.56 -4.87
CA GLU A 122 -4.01 -26.16 -4.95
C GLU A 122 -3.34 -26.95 -6.07
N ILE A 123 -2.48 -26.28 -6.84
CA ILE A 123 -1.70 -26.89 -7.91
C ILE A 123 -0.25 -26.48 -7.80
N LYS A 124 0.64 -27.44 -8.06
CA LYS A 124 2.06 -27.20 -8.21
C LYS A 124 2.33 -26.66 -9.61
N ILE A 125 2.99 -25.51 -9.69
CA ILE A 125 3.30 -24.80 -10.93
C ILE A 125 4.80 -24.61 -11.15
N GLY A 126 5.63 -25.07 -10.21
CA GLY A 126 7.08 -24.98 -10.32
C GLY A 126 7.82 -25.44 -9.07
N SER A 127 9.10 -25.10 -9.02
CA SER A 127 10.00 -25.39 -7.91
C SER A 127 11.18 -24.43 -7.91
N VAL A 128 11.82 -24.28 -6.76
CA VAL A 128 13.19 -23.75 -6.64
C VAL A 128 14.06 -24.89 -6.15
N SER A 129 15.10 -25.23 -6.90
CA SER A 129 16.01 -26.31 -6.53
C SER A 129 16.94 -25.86 -5.38
N ALA A 130 17.64 -26.81 -4.76
CA ALA A 130 18.53 -26.55 -3.63
C ALA A 130 19.65 -25.52 -3.93
N ASN A 131 20.02 -25.32 -5.21
CA ASN A 131 21.02 -24.33 -5.62
C ASN A 131 20.43 -22.94 -5.98
N GLY A 132 19.13 -22.72 -5.71
CA GLY A 132 18.44 -21.47 -6.00
C GLY A 132 17.87 -21.33 -7.41
N GLN A 133 18.01 -22.34 -8.28
CA GLN A 133 17.44 -22.28 -9.63
C GLN A 133 15.91 -22.45 -9.61
N VAL A 134 15.20 -21.45 -10.12
CA VAL A 134 13.75 -21.49 -10.37
C VAL A 134 13.45 -22.30 -11.63
N ARG A 135 12.41 -23.14 -11.57
CA ARG A 135 11.85 -23.86 -12.72
C ARG A 135 10.32 -23.80 -12.65
N ILE A 136 9.71 -23.20 -13.66
CA ILE A 136 8.24 -23.17 -13.82
C ILE A 136 7.83 -24.37 -14.67
N ASN A 137 6.85 -25.14 -14.18
CA ASN A 137 6.26 -26.27 -14.88
C ASN A 137 4.74 -26.19 -14.74
N LEU A 138 4.10 -25.68 -15.78
CA LEU A 138 2.67 -25.37 -15.77
C LEU A 138 1.86 -26.64 -16.09
N PRO A 139 1.03 -27.15 -15.15
CA PRO A 139 0.29 -28.40 -15.35
C PRO A 139 -0.90 -28.20 -16.30
N LYS A 140 -1.41 -29.30 -16.86
CA LYS A 140 -2.72 -29.26 -17.54
C LYS A 140 -3.82 -29.03 -16.50
N ILE A 141 -4.75 -28.12 -16.80
CA ILE A 141 -5.88 -27.81 -15.93
C ILE A 141 -7.15 -28.40 -16.51
N ASN A 142 -7.98 -29.00 -15.65
CA ASN A 142 -9.32 -29.41 -16.05
C ASN A 142 -10.25 -28.18 -16.09
N THR A 143 -10.42 -27.61 -17.28
CA THR A 143 -11.20 -26.40 -17.53
C THR A 143 -12.68 -26.54 -17.17
N LEU A 144 -13.23 -27.76 -17.14
CA LEU A 144 -14.61 -28.02 -16.74
C LEU A 144 -14.87 -27.71 -15.26
N THR A 145 -13.83 -27.67 -14.44
CA THR A 145 -13.94 -27.40 -13.01
C THR A 145 -13.68 -25.93 -12.68
N VAL A 146 -13.14 -25.14 -13.60
CA VAL A 146 -12.71 -23.77 -13.34
C VAL A 146 -13.84 -22.80 -13.65
N LYS A 147 -14.06 -21.83 -12.76
CA LYS A 147 -15.07 -20.80 -12.95
C LYS A 147 -14.86 -20.00 -14.24
N PRO A 148 -15.95 -19.50 -14.85
CA PRO A 148 -15.84 -18.55 -15.94
C PRO A 148 -15.23 -17.23 -15.45
N MET A 149 -14.69 -16.49 -16.41
CA MET A 149 -14.13 -15.16 -16.19
C MET A 149 -15.15 -14.21 -15.55
N SER A 150 -14.74 -13.45 -14.53
CA SER A 150 -15.60 -12.46 -13.86
C SER A 150 -14.87 -11.15 -13.59
N ALA A 151 -15.60 -10.03 -13.69
CA ALA A 151 -15.06 -8.70 -13.42
C ALA A 151 -14.47 -8.56 -11.99
N ALA A 152 -15.06 -9.26 -11.01
CA ALA A 152 -14.57 -9.27 -9.64
C ALA A 152 -13.15 -9.85 -9.52
N GLN A 153 -12.83 -10.89 -10.30
CA GLN A 153 -11.49 -11.46 -10.34
C GLN A 153 -10.47 -10.49 -10.94
N HIS A 154 -10.86 -9.76 -12.00
CA HIS A 154 -10.03 -8.74 -12.63
C HIS A 154 -9.82 -7.50 -11.74
N GLY A 155 -10.75 -7.20 -10.84
CA GLY A 155 -10.54 -6.21 -9.77
C GLY A 155 -9.37 -6.60 -8.84
N SER A 156 -9.25 -7.89 -8.49
CA SER A 156 -8.13 -8.39 -7.67
C SER A 156 -6.79 -8.48 -8.42
N GLU A 157 -6.84 -8.52 -9.76
CA GLU A 157 -5.69 -8.50 -10.67
C GLU A 157 -5.33 -7.07 -11.10
N ARG A 158 -5.96 -6.06 -10.49
CA ARG A 158 -5.81 -4.62 -10.78
C ARG A 158 -6.09 -4.21 -12.23
N LEU A 159 -6.54 -5.15 -13.07
CA LEU A 159 -7.06 -4.87 -14.41
C LEU A 159 -8.22 -3.87 -14.36
N VAL A 160 -9.12 -3.96 -13.37
CA VAL A 160 -10.34 -3.12 -13.26
C VAL A 160 -10.35 -2.29 -11.98
N GLY A 161 -9.18 -1.97 -11.42
CA GLY A 161 -9.06 -1.22 -10.17
C GLY A 161 -9.64 0.21 -10.21
N ASN A 162 -10.05 0.67 -11.39
CA ASN A 162 -10.72 1.95 -11.58
C ASN A 162 -12.19 1.70 -11.97
N PRO A 163 -13.19 2.22 -11.24
CA PRO A 163 -14.62 2.03 -11.54
C PRO A 163 -15.07 2.47 -12.95
N TYR A 164 -14.16 3.03 -13.77
CA TYR A 164 -14.42 3.53 -15.11
C TYR A 164 -13.77 2.73 -16.24
N LEU A 165 -12.99 1.67 -15.97
CA LEU A 165 -12.47 0.84 -17.08
C LEU A 165 -13.57 -0.12 -17.54
N GLU A 166 -14.30 0.28 -18.56
CA GLU A 166 -15.13 -0.64 -19.34
C GLU A 166 -14.22 -1.57 -20.14
N LEU A 167 -14.35 -2.87 -19.88
CA LEU A 167 -13.61 -3.91 -20.59
C LEU A 167 -14.55 -4.64 -21.55
N ASP A 168 -14.10 -4.77 -22.78
CA ASP A 168 -14.71 -5.60 -23.79
C ASP A 168 -14.08 -6.98 -23.79
N TYR A 169 -14.91 -8.00 -23.96
CA TYR A 169 -14.51 -9.39 -23.89
C TYR A 169 -15.03 -10.11 -25.12
N SER A 170 -14.19 -10.85 -25.83
CA SER A 170 -14.66 -11.66 -26.96
C SER A 170 -15.46 -12.89 -26.49
N ASN A 171 -15.16 -13.42 -25.29
CA ASN A 171 -15.82 -14.58 -24.70
C ASN A 171 -15.77 -14.55 -23.17
N LYS A 172 -16.82 -14.01 -22.53
CA LYS A 172 -16.94 -13.95 -21.06
C LYS A 172 -17.15 -15.31 -20.39
N ASN A 173 -17.53 -16.34 -21.15
CA ASN A 173 -17.90 -17.65 -20.63
C ASN A 173 -16.73 -18.64 -20.58
N THR A 174 -15.55 -18.28 -21.09
CA THR A 174 -14.38 -19.14 -20.98
C THR A 174 -13.99 -19.33 -19.51
N SER A 175 -13.58 -20.55 -19.15
CA SER A 175 -12.95 -20.80 -17.86
C SER A 175 -11.69 -19.93 -17.72
N TYR A 176 -11.50 -19.32 -16.56
CA TYR A 176 -10.36 -18.43 -16.28
C TYR A 176 -9.84 -18.64 -14.87
N PHE A 177 -8.52 -18.79 -14.75
CA PHE A 177 -7.85 -18.79 -13.46
C PHE A 177 -6.49 -18.09 -13.61
N SER A 178 -6.10 -17.34 -12.59
CA SER A 178 -4.83 -16.62 -12.53
C SER A 178 -4.04 -17.06 -11.31
N THR A 179 -2.72 -17.16 -11.46
CA THR A 179 -1.82 -17.34 -10.32
C THR A 179 -1.78 -16.12 -9.42
N ARG A 180 -2.33 -14.98 -9.90
CA ARG A 180 -2.10 -13.63 -9.40
C ARG A 180 -0.59 -13.29 -9.47
N HIS A 181 -0.25 -12.07 -9.10
CA HIS A 181 1.15 -11.60 -9.12
C HIS A 181 2.09 -12.41 -8.20
N ASN A 182 1.54 -13.16 -7.23
CA ASN A 182 2.31 -13.80 -6.17
C ASN A 182 2.07 -15.32 -6.21
N MET A 183 3.11 -16.09 -6.51
CA MET A 183 3.08 -17.55 -6.48
C MET A 183 3.65 -18.07 -5.15
N ASN A 184 2.88 -18.82 -4.37
CA ASN A 184 3.32 -19.27 -3.04
C ASN A 184 4.47 -20.28 -3.14
N VAL A 185 5.37 -20.27 -2.15
CA VAL A 185 6.52 -21.16 -2.06
C VAL A 185 6.40 -22.01 -0.81
N TYR A 186 6.53 -23.33 -0.97
CA TYR A 186 6.35 -24.30 0.09
C TYR A 186 7.59 -25.15 0.32
N SER A 187 7.98 -25.29 1.59
CA SER A 187 8.94 -26.30 2.06
C SER A 187 8.16 -27.42 2.75
N GLY A 188 7.95 -28.53 2.03
CA GLY A 188 6.96 -29.52 2.45
C GLY A 188 5.56 -28.90 2.44
N GLU A 189 4.89 -28.88 3.58
CA GLU A 189 3.55 -28.26 3.74
C GLU A 189 3.60 -26.85 4.34
N GLU A 190 4.78 -26.33 4.69
CA GLU A 190 4.93 -24.98 5.23
C GLU A 190 5.07 -23.96 4.11
N ASN A 191 4.17 -22.97 4.06
CA ASN A 191 4.29 -21.82 3.16
C ASN A 191 5.35 -20.85 3.71
N ILE A 192 6.52 -20.84 3.08
CA ILE A 192 7.67 -20.03 3.50
C ILE A 192 7.71 -18.66 2.83
N GLY A 193 6.85 -18.39 1.85
CA GLY A 193 6.94 -17.15 1.09
C GLY A 193 6.16 -17.16 -0.23
N PHE A 194 6.50 -16.20 -1.09
CA PHE A 194 5.98 -16.14 -2.46
C PHE A 194 7.03 -15.62 -3.43
N ILE A 195 6.81 -15.90 -4.72
CA ILE A 195 7.62 -15.44 -5.84
C ILE A 195 6.78 -14.57 -6.76
N ASP A 196 7.32 -13.41 -7.10
CA ASP A 196 6.82 -12.54 -8.17
C ASP A 196 7.73 -12.62 -9.41
N ILE A 197 7.20 -12.25 -10.56
CA ILE A 197 7.94 -12.14 -11.82
C ILE A 197 7.99 -10.67 -12.26
N GLY A 198 9.15 -10.19 -12.69
CA GLY A 198 9.28 -8.86 -13.30
C GLY A 198 10.69 -8.57 -13.77
N ASN A 199 10.92 -7.45 -14.45
CA ASN A 199 12.27 -7.06 -14.88
C ASN A 199 12.96 -6.06 -13.95
N SER A 200 12.21 -5.47 -13.02
CA SER A 200 12.68 -4.45 -12.11
C SER A 200 12.02 -4.60 -10.76
N ILE A 201 12.77 -4.31 -9.69
CA ILE A 201 12.25 -4.37 -8.33
C ILE A 201 11.14 -3.33 -8.12
N LYS A 202 11.15 -2.22 -8.86
CA LYS A 202 10.21 -1.10 -8.68
C LYS A 202 8.75 -1.46 -9.01
N PRO A 203 8.40 -1.97 -10.22
CA PRO A 203 7.03 -2.41 -10.51
C PRO A 203 6.57 -3.53 -9.57
N VAL A 204 7.44 -4.50 -9.26
CA VAL A 204 7.14 -5.58 -8.30
C VAL A 204 6.87 -5.03 -6.89
N VAL A 205 7.60 -3.99 -6.47
CA VAL A 205 7.33 -3.27 -5.21
C VAL A 205 5.99 -2.58 -5.24
N ASN A 206 5.64 -1.91 -6.34
CA ASN A 206 4.36 -1.19 -6.42
C ASN A 206 3.14 -2.11 -6.30
N LEU A 207 3.28 -3.38 -6.65
CA LEU A 207 2.26 -4.40 -6.40
C LEU A 207 2.11 -4.73 -4.92
N ASN A 208 3.22 -5.05 -4.27
CA ASN A 208 3.24 -5.66 -2.95
C ASN A 208 3.40 -4.65 -1.80
N SER A 209 3.56 -3.36 -2.11
CA SER A 209 3.61 -2.29 -1.12
C SER A 209 2.21 -1.84 -0.67
N PRO A 210 2.01 -1.57 0.63
CA PRO A 210 0.85 -0.85 1.14
C PRO A 210 0.65 0.48 0.41
N CYS A 211 -0.59 0.96 0.39
CA CYS A 211 -0.90 2.24 -0.23
C CYS A 211 0.05 3.33 0.31
N CYS A 212 0.55 4.18 -0.61
CA CYS A 212 1.47 5.29 -0.31
C CYS A 212 2.98 4.95 -0.16
N LEU A 213 3.42 3.71 -0.39
CA LEU A 213 4.84 3.32 -0.47
C LEU A 213 5.34 3.03 -1.90
N HIS A 214 4.51 3.35 -2.89
CA HIS A 214 4.85 3.15 -4.30
C HIS A 214 6.08 3.98 -4.71
N LYS A 215 6.93 3.37 -5.52
CA LYS A 215 8.09 3.98 -6.14
C LYS A 215 7.86 4.17 -7.62
N ALA A 216 7.91 5.43 -7.99
CA ALA A 216 8.55 5.94 -9.19
C ALA A 216 9.45 4.98 -10.00
N GLY A 217 9.00 4.55 -11.19
CA GLY A 217 9.90 4.01 -12.22
C GLY A 217 9.26 3.03 -13.19
N ASN A 218 9.97 2.82 -14.31
CA ASN A 218 9.55 1.94 -15.39
C ASN A 218 9.85 0.47 -15.08
N GLY A 219 9.10 -0.40 -15.74
CA GLY A 219 9.33 -1.84 -15.80
C GLY A 219 8.02 -2.59 -15.93
N TYR A 220 8.06 -3.90 -15.70
CA TYR A 220 6.84 -4.69 -15.65
C TYR A 220 6.87 -5.73 -14.53
N THR A 221 5.66 -6.17 -14.20
CA THR A 221 5.39 -7.41 -13.48
C THR A 221 4.65 -8.37 -14.40
N ALA A 222 4.73 -9.66 -14.13
CA ALA A 222 4.01 -10.66 -14.90
C ALA A 222 3.43 -11.77 -14.02
N TYR A 223 2.37 -12.41 -14.51
CA TYR A 223 1.74 -13.55 -13.84
C TYR A 223 1.07 -14.47 -14.83
N TRP A 224 0.94 -15.75 -14.45
CA TRP A 224 0.36 -16.76 -15.31
C TRP A 224 -1.15 -16.79 -15.16
N VAL A 225 -1.83 -16.99 -16.29
CA VAL A 225 -3.27 -17.20 -16.37
C VAL A 225 -3.56 -18.37 -17.27
N HIS A 226 -4.59 -19.14 -16.95
CA HIS A 226 -5.07 -20.23 -17.79
C HIS A 226 -6.45 -19.87 -18.34
N THR A 227 -6.63 -20.01 -19.66
CA THR A 227 -7.94 -19.89 -20.32
C THR A 227 -8.35 -21.20 -20.96
N GLY A 228 -9.64 -21.55 -20.89
CA GLY A 228 -10.15 -22.78 -21.50
C GLY A 228 -10.32 -22.67 -23.01
N GLN A 229 -10.58 -21.47 -23.51
CA GLN A 229 -10.81 -21.16 -24.91
C GLN A 229 -10.04 -19.90 -25.32
N ILE A 230 -10.03 -19.62 -26.63
CA ILE A 230 -9.56 -18.33 -27.16
C ILE A 230 -10.45 -17.23 -26.57
N ASN A 231 -9.82 -16.17 -26.10
CA ASN A 231 -10.50 -14.98 -25.59
C ASN A 231 -9.63 -13.74 -25.77
N SER A 232 -10.22 -12.58 -25.94
CA SER A 232 -9.55 -11.30 -25.78
C SER A 232 -10.24 -10.44 -24.74
N ILE A 233 -9.45 -9.58 -24.10
CA ILE A 233 -9.93 -8.50 -23.24
C ILE A 233 -9.29 -7.22 -23.75
N SER A 234 -10.10 -6.23 -24.08
CA SER A 234 -9.62 -4.92 -24.53
C SER A 234 -10.31 -3.79 -23.78
N GLY A 235 -9.62 -2.68 -23.62
CA GLY A 235 -10.19 -1.45 -23.07
C GLY A 235 -9.13 -0.39 -22.85
N VAL A 236 -9.54 0.87 -22.88
CA VAL A 236 -8.67 2.01 -22.61
C VAL A 236 -9.36 2.91 -21.60
N ASN A 237 -8.64 3.35 -20.58
CA ASN A 237 -9.12 4.31 -19.60
C ASN A 237 -8.10 5.40 -19.38
N ILE A 238 -8.55 6.65 -19.48
CA ILE A 238 -7.74 7.82 -19.18
C ILE A 238 -7.91 8.16 -17.71
N THR A 239 -6.82 8.07 -16.96
CA THR A 239 -6.79 8.44 -15.55
C THR A 239 -6.36 9.90 -15.40
N LYS A 240 -6.85 10.56 -14.34
CA LYS A 240 -6.42 11.91 -13.99
C LYS A 240 -5.97 11.95 -12.55
N ASP A 241 -4.76 12.45 -12.32
CA ASP A 241 -4.27 12.69 -10.96
C ASP A 241 -5.02 13.87 -10.29
N ARG A 242 -4.82 14.05 -8.98
CA ARG A 242 -5.41 15.17 -8.22
C ARG A 242 -4.99 16.56 -8.73
N ALA A 243 -3.92 16.65 -9.51
CA ALA A 243 -3.44 17.87 -10.13
C ALA A 243 -3.93 18.00 -11.59
N GLY A 244 -4.85 17.14 -12.04
CA GLY A 244 -5.49 17.18 -13.36
C GLY A 244 -4.65 16.59 -14.50
N ASN A 245 -3.57 15.87 -14.22
CA ASN A 245 -2.67 15.36 -15.24
C ASN A 245 -3.12 13.98 -15.71
N GLU A 246 -3.07 13.77 -17.02
CA GLU A 246 -3.58 12.56 -17.65
C GLU A 246 -2.53 11.44 -17.67
N GLY A 247 -3.03 10.25 -17.37
CA GLY A 247 -2.39 8.96 -17.53
C GLY A 247 -3.29 8.00 -18.30
N GLU A 248 -2.76 6.87 -18.73
CA GLU A 248 -3.50 5.92 -19.55
C GLU A 248 -3.35 4.49 -19.02
N ILE A 249 -4.46 3.78 -18.89
CA ILE A 249 -4.49 2.33 -18.71
C ILE A 249 -4.98 1.71 -20.01
N VAL A 250 -4.13 0.90 -20.64
CA VAL A 250 -4.48 0.14 -21.84
C VAL A 250 -4.49 -1.34 -21.51
N CYS A 251 -5.62 -1.98 -21.79
CA CYS A 251 -5.77 -3.43 -21.75
C CYS A 251 -5.84 -3.95 -23.19
N ASP A 252 -4.88 -4.79 -23.57
CA ASP A 252 -4.85 -5.50 -24.85
C ASP A 252 -4.36 -6.95 -24.62
N LEU A 253 -5.27 -7.77 -24.11
CA LEU A 253 -4.99 -9.15 -23.74
C LEU A 253 -5.57 -10.08 -24.79
N ASN A 254 -4.71 -10.84 -25.46
CA ASN A 254 -5.09 -11.82 -26.47
C ASN A 254 -4.66 -13.22 -26.01
N PHE A 255 -5.62 -14.00 -25.51
CA PHE A 255 -5.37 -15.31 -24.92
C PHE A 255 -5.52 -16.45 -25.90
N LYS A 256 -4.57 -17.39 -25.84
CA LYS A 256 -4.68 -18.72 -26.44
C LYS A 256 -5.23 -19.71 -25.41
N PRO A 257 -5.91 -20.80 -25.82
CA PRO A 257 -6.29 -21.86 -24.90
C PRO A 257 -5.05 -22.42 -24.18
N GLY A 258 -5.18 -22.63 -22.88
CA GLY A 258 -4.07 -23.06 -22.03
C GLY A 258 -3.46 -21.89 -21.24
N TRP A 259 -2.17 -22.02 -20.93
CA TRP A 259 -1.43 -21.04 -20.14
C TRP A 259 -0.96 -19.86 -20.98
N ASN A 260 -1.19 -18.67 -20.46
CA ASN A 260 -0.72 -17.39 -20.97
C ASN A 260 -0.05 -16.64 -19.81
N LEU A 261 0.85 -15.73 -20.13
CA LEU A 261 1.48 -14.81 -19.20
C LEU A 261 0.89 -13.43 -19.47
N ILE A 262 0.25 -12.84 -18.46
CA ILE A 262 -0.11 -11.43 -18.48
C ILE A 262 1.10 -10.62 -18.01
N MET A 263 1.46 -9.60 -18.78
CA MET A 263 2.45 -8.60 -18.42
C MET A 263 1.75 -7.28 -18.16
N GLU A 264 1.94 -6.74 -16.96
CA GLU A 264 1.57 -5.36 -16.62
C GLU A 264 2.83 -4.51 -16.68
N ARG A 265 2.97 -3.75 -17.76
CA ARG A 265 4.04 -2.76 -17.92
C ARG A 265 3.59 -1.44 -17.34
N VAL A 266 4.46 -0.84 -16.54
CA VAL A 266 4.29 0.49 -15.98
C VAL A 266 5.33 1.40 -16.61
N ASP A 267 4.85 2.51 -17.17
CA ASP A 267 5.69 3.56 -17.71
C ASP A 267 5.50 4.86 -16.89
N GLY A 268 6.63 5.42 -16.49
CA GLY A 268 6.72 6.78 -15.99
C GLY A 268 6.65 6.96 -14.48
N THR A 269 6.96 8.19 -14.12
CA THR A 269 7.05 8.71 -12.76
C THR A 269 6.30 10.03 -12.66
N LYS A 270 5.59 10.24 -11.55
CA LYS A 270 5.43 11.58 -10.99
C LYS A 270 5.84 11.60 -9.52
N GLU A 271 6.92 12.31 -9.20
CA GLU A 271 7.27 12.66 -7.83
C GLU A 271 6.45 13.88 -7.38
N LYS A 272 5.13 13.71 -7.19
CA LYS A 272 4.34 14.54 -6.27
C LYS A 272 2.91 14.00 -6.16
N SER A 273 2.53 13.68 -4.91
CA SER A 273 1.21 13.27 -4.40
C SER A 273 0.60 11.96 -4.96
N SER A 274 0.56 10.96 -4.08
CA SER A 274 -0.34 9.78 -4.01
C SER A 274 -0.50 8.82 -5.19
N GLU A 275 -0.09 9.16 -6.41
CA GLU A 275 -0.20 8.30 -7.59
C GLU A 275 1.15 8.22 -8.30
N SER A 276 1.61 7.00 -8.62
CA SER A 276 3.03 6.71 -8.86
C SER A 276 3.35 6.18 -10.25
N TRP A 277 2.36 6.01 -11.11
CA TRP A 277 2.50 5.55 -12.49
C TRP A 277 1.81 6.54 -13.43
N LYS A 278 2.40 6.77 -14.60
CA LYS A 278 1.80 7.62 -15.63
C LYS A 278 0.92 6.79 -16.54
N ASN A 279 1.44 5.67 -17.05
CA ASN A 279 0.70 4.76 -17.90
C ASN A 279 0.87 3.30 -17.45
N GLN A 280 -0.17 2.49 -17.65
CA GLN A 280 -0.17 1.05 -17.44
C GLN A 280 -0.63 0.34 -18.71
N TYR A 281 0.08 -0.73 -19.09
CA TYR A 281 -0.23 -1.53 -20.27
C TYR A 281 -0.31 -3.00 -19.89
N TYR A 282 -1.44 -3.63 -20.17
CA TYR A 282 -1.64 -5.05 -19.97
C TYR A 282 -1.59 -5.77 -21.31
N THR A 283 -0.67 -6.72 -21.43
CA THR A 283 -0.51 -7.55 -22.64
C THR A 283 -0.43 -9.03 -22.27
N ALA A 284 -0.86 -9.91 -23.17
CA ALA A 284 -0.77 -11.35 -22.99
C ALA A 284 0.26 -11.96 -23.94
N THR A 285 1.09 -12.85 -23.42
CA THR A 285 2.05 -13.67 -24.19
C THR A 285 2.01 -15.12 -23.71
N THR A 286 2.79 -16.01 -24.33
CA THR A 286 2.92 -17.41 -23.88
C THR A 286 4.34 -17.74 -23.41
N THR A 287 5.26 -16.78 -23.50
CA THR A 287 6.67 -16.95 -23.18
C THR A 287 7.09 -15.92 -22.15
N LEU A 288 7.90 -16.36 -21.19
CA LEU A 288 8.56 -15.45 -20.26
C LEU A 288 9.52 -14.53 -21.04
N PRO A 289 9.52 -13.21 -20.81
CA PRO A 289 10.48 -12.32 -21.44
C PRO A 289 11.92 -12.64 -21.03
N ALA A 290 12.88 -12.37 -21.92
CA ALA A 290 14.30 -12.70 -21.69
C ALA A 290 14.95 -11.87 -20.57
N ASP A 291 14.38 -10.71 -20.23
CA ASP A 291 14.85 -9.85 -19.14
C ASP A 291 14.13 -10.12 -17.80
N ALA A 292 13.25 -11.12 -17.75
CA ALA A 292 12.50 -11.44 -16.55
C ALA A 292 13.39 -12.01 -15.45
N LYS A 293 13.08 -11.62 -14.22
CA LYS A 293 13.67 -12.12 -12.97
C LYS A 293 12.55 -12.60 -12.06
N TYR A 294 12.93 -13.47 -11.13
CA TYR A 294 12.10 -13.86 -10.01
C TYR A 294 12.49 -13.07 -8.77
N TYR A 295 11.50 -12.68 -7.99
CA TYR A 295 11.69 -12.02 -6.71
C TYR A 295 11.06 -12.90 -5.63
N PHE A 296 11.87 -13.48 -4.76
CA PHE A 296 11.39 -14.25 -3.62
C PHE A 296 11.19 -13.35 -2.40
N HIS A 297 10.07 -13.57 -1.73
CA HIS A 297 9.63 -12.86 -0.55
C HIS A 297 9.37 -13.87 0.57
N LEU A 298 10.09 -13.75 1.67
CA LEU A 298 9.91 -14.62 2.84
C LEU A 298 8.66 -14.22 3.64
N ASN A 299 7.84 -15.19 4.05
CA ASN A 299 6.81 -14.99 5.07
C ASN A 299 7.51 -14.85 6.43
N GLN A 300 7.36 -13.72 7.10
CA GLN A 300 7.79 -13.52 8.49
C GLN A 300 6.58 -13.51 9.41
#